data_AF-A0A2H5W6R3-F1
#
_entry.id   AF-A0A2H5W6R3-F1
#
_cell.length_a   1.000
_cell.length_b   1.000
_cell.length_c   1.000
_cell.angle_alpha   90.00
_cell.angle_beta   90.00
_cell.angle_gamma   90.00
#
_symmetry.space_group_name_H-M   'P 1'
#
loop_
_entity.id
_entity.type
_entity.pdbx_description
1 polymer ?
#
loop_
_entity_poly.entity_id
_entity_poly.type
_entity_poly.pdbx_seq_one_letter_code
_entity_poly.pdbx_strand_id
1 'polypeptide(L)'
;MTGRWAWPTLGAGVGLWVLGMATAPVAVAQQSWDFYYRLGLQQLRNGDPRGAIESLTNALRRGPPPGPRRPTSGGQLVNFFPYLYLARAYLALQDCDQARRMIETSAQMGEVPKDHPDYTLQFVPTQQNIRKACGPPPEPGPEAPSPGKAVSVPPPTPEPEAPPPKQEASAPPPPSPPVAPGAETPAVRPAVPVEVVRQAVRLYRQGAYRDVVRLLFESQRTYELDDSAYFLVGCSLAARYFWEGQRDRRLLQEARTYFQRVQTLPPSLQAVVPDLVSPKVRAVYEAARRTGRE
;
A
#
# COMPACT_ATOMS: atom_id res chain seq x y z
N MET A 1 -32.31 50.93 17.36
CA MET A 1 -32.37 50.19 18.64
C MET A 1 -31.15 49.28 18.72
N THR A 2 -30.11 49.73 19.42
CA THR A 2 -28.78 49.12 19.49
C THR A 2 -28.63 48.33 20.79
N GLY A 3 -28.66 47.00 20.71
CA GLY A 3 -28.46 46.10 21.85
C GLY A 3 -26.98 45.76 22.05
N ARG A 4 -26.32 46.45 22.99
CA ARG A 4 -25.00 46.10 23.53
C ARG A 4 -25.12 44.86 24.43
N TRP A 5 -24.42 43.79 24.09
CA TRP A 5 -24.25 42.62 24.96
C TRP A 5 -22.90 42.70 25.66
N ALA A 6 -22.94 42.87 26.98
CA ALA A 6 -21.79 42.81 27.88
C ALA A 6 -21.52 41.35 28.27
N TRP A 7 -20.29 40.88 28.05
CA TRP A 7 -19.84 39.57 28.54
C TRP A 7 -19.06 39.75 29.85
N PRO A 8 -19.31 38.93 30.88
CA PRO A 8 -18.58 38.99 32.13
C PRO A 8 -17.15 38.43 31.96
N THR A 9 -16.17 39.22 32.35
CA THR A 9 -14.77 38.85 32.53
C THR A 9 -14.64 37.91 33.73
N LEU A 10 -14.55 36.60 33.48
CA LEU A 10 -14.19 35.62 34.48
C LEU A 10 -12.66 35.44 34.54
N GLY A 11 -12.09 36.06 35.57
CA GLY A 11 -11.07 35.54 36.47
C GLY A 11 -9.97 34.65 35.91
N ALA A 12 -8.78 35.24 35.80
CA ALA A 12 -7.50 34.55 35.67
C ALA A 12 -7.24 33.63 36.87
N GLY A 13 -7.12 32.33 36.60
CA GLY A 13 -6.54 31.34 37.50
C GLY A 13 -5.40 30.62 36.79
N VAL A 14 -4.21 31.21 36.80
CA VAL A 14 -2.98 30.60 36.26
C VAL A 14 -2.49 29.56 37.25
N GLY A 15 -3.06 28.35 37.19
CA GLY A 15 -2.53 27.17 37.84
C GLY A 15 -1.55 26.46 36.91
N LEU A 16 -0.26 26.81 36.98
CA LEU A 16 0.81 26.19 36.21
C LEU A 16 1.14 24.80 36.79
N TRP A 17 0.32 23.80 36.48
CA TRP A 17 0.66 22.39 36.74
C TRP A 17 1.66 21.93 35.69
N VAL A 18 2.95 21.94 36.04
CA VAL A 18 3.99 21.22 35.29
C VAL A 18 3.82 19.73 35.60
N LEU A 19 2.83 19.10 34.95
CA LEU A 19 2.77 17.65 34.87
C LEU A 19 3.91 17.22 33.95
N GLY A 20 4.96 16.64 34.55
CA GLY A 20 6.03 15.97 33.81
C GLY A 20 5.44 14.82 33.01
N MET A 21 5.10 15.06 31.75
CA MET A 21 4.78 14.01 30.80
C MET A 21 6.06 13.21 30.55
N ALA A 22 6.19 12.09 31.25
CA ALA A 22 7.11 11.04 30.87
C ALA A 22 6.74 10.60 29.44
N THR A 23 7.48 11.10 28.45
CA THR A 23 7.38 10.66 27.07
C THR A 23 7.92 9.24 27.00
N ALA A 24 7.05 8.25 27.19
CA ALA A 24 7.40 6.87 26.88
C ALA A 24 7.85 6.85 25.40
N PRO A 25 9.08 6.36 25.10
CA PRO A 25 9.52 6.25 23.72
C PRO A 25 8.56 5.30 23.02
N VAL A 26 7.74 5.85 22.12
CA VAL A 26 6.92 5.04 21.24
C VAL A 26 7.89 4.26 20.38
N ALA A 27 8.02 2.96 20.63
CA ALA A 27 8.77 2.07 19.77
C ALA A 27 8.09 2.08 18.40
N VAL A 28 8.58 2.93 17.50
CA VAL A 28 8.15 2.94 16.11
C VAL A 28 8.64 1.63 15.54
N ALA A 29 7.75 0.65 15.43
CA ALA A 29 8.03 -0.61 14.78
C ALA A 29 8.66 -0.28 13.42
N GLN A 30 9.95 -0.59 13.27
CA GLN A 30 10.67 -0.31 12.04
C GLN A 30 10.01 -1.12 10.93
N GLN A 31 9.39 -0.41 10.00
CA GLN A 31 8.72 -1.07 8.88
C GLN A 31 9.74 -1.71 7.96
N SER A 32 9.38 -2.85 7.38
CA SER A 32 10.25 -3.62 6.49
C SER A 32 10.51 -2.88 5.18
N TRP A 33 11.59 -3.24 4.48
CA TRP A 33 11.92 -2.63 3.19
C TRP A 33 10.82 -2.84 2.14
N ASP A 34 10.14 -4.00 2.17
CA ASP A 34 9.08 -4.34 1.21
C ASP A 34 7.81 -3.52 1.42
N PHE A 35 7.57 -3.03 2.64
CA PHE A 35 6.52 -2.04 2.90
C PHE A 35 6.83 -0.74 2.15
N TYR A 36 8.01 -0.17 2.38
CA TYR A 36 8.42 1.10 1.76
C TYR A 36 8.48 0.99 0.24
N TYR A 37 8.95 -0.14 -0.29
CA TYR A 37 8.97 -0.39 -1.72
C TYR A 37 7.55 -0.37 -2.31
N ARG A 38 6.61 -1.13 -1.72
CA ARG A 38 5.21 -1.14 -2.18
C ARG A 38 4.54 0.23 -2.05
N LEU A 39 4.81 0.95 -0.96
CA LEU A 39 4.32 2.31 -0.75
C LEU A 39 4.82 3.26 -1.84
N GLY A 40 6.12 3.21 -2.17
CA GLY A 40 6.70 4.02 -3.24
C GLY A 40 6.09 3.73 -4.62
N LEU A 41 5.87 2.46 -4.94
CA LEU A 41 5.15 2.07 -6.16
C LEU A 41 3.70 2.56 -6.17
N GLN A 42 3.03 2.56 -5.03
CA GLN A 42 1.67 3.08 -4.89
C GLN A 42 1.63 4.60 -5.06
N GLN A 43 2.56 5.34 -4.47
CA GLN A 43 2.68 6.79 -4.61
C GLN A 43 2.94 7.20 -6.05
N LEU A 44 3.81 6.48 -6.79
CA LEU A 44 3.98 6.68 -8.23
C LEU A 44 2.66 6.51 -9.00
N ARG A 45 1.90 5.45 -8.72
CA ARG A 45 0.59 5.22 -9.36
C ARG A 45 -0.43 6.31 -9.03
N ASN A 46 -0.33 6.91 -7.85
CA ASN A 46 -1.21 7.97 -7.38
C ASN A 46 -0.78 9.37 -7.87
N GLY A 47 0.32 9.49 -8.62
CA GLY A 47 0.83 10.79 -9.06
C GLY A 47 1.50 11.61 -7.94
N ASP A 48 2.00 10.95 -6.89
CA ASP A 48 2.81 11.54 -5.82
C ASP A 48 4.29 11.14 -5.99
N PRO A 49 5.04 11.78 -6.90
CA PRO A 49 6.43 11.41 -7.15
C PRO A 49 7.35 11.79 -5.98
N ARG A 50 7.04 12.82 -5.18
CA ARG A 50 7.86 13.21 -4.03
C ARG A 50 7.78 12.16 -2.92
N GLY A 51 6.57 11.74 -2.56
CA GLY A 51 6.38 10.66 -1.60
C GLY A 51 7.03 9.37 -2.09
N ALA A 52 6.90 9.07 -3.39
CA ALA A 52 7.54 7.90 -3.98
C ALA A 52 9.06 7.90 -3.84
N ILE A 53 9.73 9.03 -4.07
CA ILE A 53 11.18 9.16 -3.87
C ILE A 53 11.54 8.82 -2.42
N GLU A 54 10.86 9.44 -1.45
CA GLU A 54 11.13 9.19 -0.03
C GLU A 54 10.96 7.71 0.33
N SER A 55 9.85 7.08 -0.09
CA SER A 55 9.57 5.67 0.18
C SER A 55 10.57 4.74 -0.51
N LEU A 56 10.91 4.97 -1.77
CA LEU A 56 11.88 4.13 -2.51
C LEU A 56 13.29 4.28 -1.95
N THR A 57 13.71 5.48 -1.53
CA THR A 57 14.99 5.70 -0.84
C THR A 57 15.01 5.02 0.53
N ASN A 58 13.89 5.03 1.27
CA ASN A 58 13.76 4.25 2.50
C ASN A 58 13.87 2.74 2.26
N ALA A 59 13.27 2.24 1.18
CA ALA A 59 13.38 0.84 0.78
C ALA A 59 14.83 0.47 0.44
N LEU A 60 15.56 1.32 -0.30
CA LEU A 60 16.97 1.10 -0.61
C LEU A 60 17.87 1.06 0.63
N ARG A 61 17.64 1.94 1.61
CA ARG A 61 18.44 1.98 2.85
C ARG A 61 18.30 0.74 3.72
N ARG A 62 17.16 0.05 3.64
CA ARG A 62 16.80 -1.08 4.52
C ARG A 62 16.76 -2.42 3.79
N GLY A 63 16.75 -2.38 2.46
CA GLY A 63 16.46 -3.51 1.61
C GLY A 63 17.69 -4.34 1.27
N PRO A 64 17.47 -5.53 0.69
CA PRO A 64 18.54 -6.31 0.09
C PRO A 64 19.10 -5.56 -1.14
N PRO A 65 20.22 -6.03 -1.72
CA PRO A 65 20.68 -5.52 -3.00
C PRO A 65 19.56 -5.56 -4.07
N PRO A 66 19.43 -4.55 -4.95
CA PRO A 66 18.47 -4.55 -6.06
C PRO A 66 18.57 -5.79 -6.95
N GLY A 67 17.45 -6.24 -7.51
CA GLY A 67 17.40 -7.39 -8.41
C GLY A 67 16.07 -8.14 -8.41
N PRO A 68 15.94 -9.17 -9.27
CA PRO A 68 14.74 -9.97 -9.37
C PRO A 68 14.58 -10.89 -8.14
N ARG A 69 13.34 -11.32 -7.89
CA ARG A 69 13.00 -12.37 -6.90
C ARG A 69 13.62 -12.19 -5.51
N ARG A 70 13.55 -10.99 -4.93
CA ARG A 70 13.99 -10.72 -3.56
C ARG A 70 12.94 -11.17 -2.52
N PRO A 71 13.36 -11.84 -1.43
CA PRO A 71 12.45 -12.30 -0.40
C PRO A 71 11.96 -11.14 0.48
N THR A 72 10.63 -10.98 0.56
CA THR A 72 9.97 -10.04 1.46
C THR A 72 9.89 -10.59 2.90
N SER A 73 9.56 -9.75 3.88
CA SER A 73 9.33 -10.22 5.26
C SER A 73 8.21 -11.26 5.39
N GLY A 74 7.31 -11.36 4.41
CA GLY A 74 6.27 -12.40 4.34
C GLY A 74 6.66 -13.66 3.55
N GLY A 75 7.93 -13.82 3.16
CA GLY A 75 8.41 -14.97 2.39
C GLY A 75 8.07 -14.96 0.89
N GLN A 76 7.33 -13.96 0.42
CA GLN A 76 7.04 -13.80 -1.01
C GLN A 76 8.28 -13.27 -1.75
N LEU A 77 8.54 -13.78 -2.96
CA LEU A 77 9.58 -13.26 -3.83
C LEU A 77 9.02 -12.15 -4.70
N VAL A 78 9.63 -10.96 -4.67
CA VAL A 78 9.23 -9.80 -5.48
C VAL A 78 10.40 -9.25 -6.28
N ASN A 79 10.11 -8.62 -7.42
CA ASN A 79 11.13 -7.91 -8.19
C ASN A 79 11.43 -6.58 -7.52
N PHE A 80 12.67 -6.38 -7.10
CA PHE A 80 13.11 -5.18 -6.39
C PHE A 80 14.02 -4.33 -7.29
N PHE A 81 13.42 -3.41 -8.05
CA PHE A 81 14.10 -2.54 -9.02
C PHE A 81 13.98 -1.05 -8.62
N PRO A 82 14.43 -0.66 -7.41
CA PRO A 82 14.20 0.67 -6.88
C PRO A 82 14.78 1.80 -7.74
N TYR A 83 15.93 1.60 -8.41
CA TYR A 83 16.54 2.67 -9.22
C TYR A 83 15.72 2.97 -10.48
N LEU A 84 15.17 1.95 -11.15
CA LEU A 84 14.21 2.12 -12.23
C LEU A 84 13.00 2.96 -11.79
N TYR A 85 12.41 2.66 -10.64
CA TYR A 85 11.24 3.40 -10.16
C TYR A 85 11.59 4.80 -9.64
N LEU A 86 12.78 5.00 -9.07
CA LEU A 86 13.28 6.34 -8.74
C LEU A 86 13.46 7.20 -9.99
N ALA A 87 14.00 6.63 -11.07
CA ALA A 87 14.13 7.34 -12.35
C ALA A 87 12.78 7.85 -12.86
N ARG A 88 11.72 7.03 -12.74
CA ARG A 88 10.35 7.44 -13.09
C ARG A 88 9.80 8.54 -12.18
N ALA A 89 10.09 8.47 -10.88
CA ALA A 89 9.66 9.49 -9.92
C ALA A 89 10.32 10.84 -10.21
N TYR A 90 11.63 10.86 -10.45
CA TYR A 90 12.35 12.08 -10.82
C TYR A 90 11.91 12.64 -12.18
N LEU A 91 11.66 11.77 -13.17
CA LEU A 91 11.11 12.19 -14.46
C LEU A 91 9.74 12.87 -14.29
N ALA A 92 8.88 12.36 -13.41
CA ALA A 92 7.57 12.97 -13.13
C ALA A 92 7.67 14.35 -12.46
N LEU A 93 8.80 14.64 -11.80
CA LEU A 93 9.13 15.97 -11.26
C LEU A 93 9.90 16.87 -12.25
N GLN A 94 10.15 16.39 -13.47
CA GLN A 94 11.01 17.03 -14.46
C GLN A 94 12.47 17.25 -13.98
N ASP A 95 12.91 16.49 -12.97
CA ASP A 95 14.30 16.48 -12.52
C ASP A 95 15.12 15.52 -13.40
N CYS A 96 15.51 16.06 -14.57
CA CYS A 96 16.17 15.31 -15.62
C CYS A 96 17.53 14.73 -15.21
N ASP A 97 18.29 15.44 -14.38
CA ASP A 97 19.62 15.01 -13.98
C ASP A 97 19.54 13.83 -13.00
N GLN A 98 18.62 13.87 -12.05
CA GLN A 98 18.39 12.73 -11.16
C GLN A 98 17.77 11.54 -11.92
N ALA A 99 16.81 11.79 -12.81
CA ALA A 99 16.19 10.72 -13.60
C ALA A 99 17.23 9.93 -14.43
N ARG A 100 18.14 10.64 -15.11
CA ARG A 100 19.26 10.03 -15.86
C ARG A 100 20.18 9.22 -14.96
N ARG A 101 20.64 9.81 -13.85
CA ARG A 101 21.51 9.12 -12.90
C ARG A 101 20.89 7.82 -12.37
N MET A 102 19.60 7.84 -12.04
CA MET A 102 18.92 6.65 -11.51
C MET A 102 18.74 5.57 -12.59
N ILE A 103 18.37 5.91 -13.83
CA ILE A 103 18.23 4.89 -14.89
C ILE A 103 19.59 4.31 -15.31
N GLU A 104 20.65 5.12 -15.29
CA GLU A 104 22.03 4.67 -15.53
C GLU A 104 22.51 3.75 -14.40
N THR A 105 22.23 4.11 -13.15
CA THR A 105 22.55 3.26 -11.98
C THR A 105 21.83 1.92 -12.08
N SER A 106 20.54 1.92 -12.44
CA SER A 106 19.76 0.71 -12.72
C SER A 106 20.42 -0.18 -13.78
N ALA A 107 20.91 0.43 -14.87
CA ALA A 107 21.62 -0.28 -15.95
C ALA A 107 22.96 -0.87 -15.49
N GLN A 108 23.77 -0.08 -14.78
CA GLN A 108 25.11 -0.46 -14.31
C GLN A 108 25.05 -1.59 -13.29
N MET A 109 24.07 -1.55 -12.38
CA MET A 109 23.84 -2.58 -11.38
C MET A 109 23.28 -3.88 -11.99
N GLY A 110 22.86 -3.86 -13.26
CA GLY A 110 22.16 -4.98 -13.89
C GLY A 110 20.90 -5.38 -13.13
N GLU A 111 20.24 -4.42 -12.45
CA GLU A 111 19.12 -4.75 -11.56
C GLU A 111 17.94 -5.33 -12.34
N VAL A 112 17.77 -4.93 -13.60
CA VAL A 112 16.75 -5.45 -14.52
C VAL A 112 17.44 -6.27 -15.63
N PRO A 113 17.44 -7.61 -15.55
CA PRO A 113 18.01 -8.47 -16.59
C PRO A 113 17.34 -8.23 -17.96
N LYS A 114 18.10 -8.29 -19.05
CA LYS A 114 17.58 -8.02 -20.41
C LYS A 114 16.48 -9.00 -20.86
N ASP A 115 16.52 -10.22 -20.34
CA ASP A 115 15.55 -11.29 -20.56
C ASP A 115 14.32 -11.20 -19.64
N HIS A 116 14.35 -10.32 -18.64
CA HIS A 116 13.24 -10.12 -17.72
C HIS A 116 12.13 -9.26 -18.37
N PRO A 117 10.83 -9.59 -18.20
CA PRO A 117 9.73 -8.85 -18.85
C PRO A 117 9.71 -7.35 -18.51
N ASP A 118 10.07 -6.96 -17.28
CA ASP A 118 10.16 -5.55 -16.87
C ASP A 118 11.23 -4.76 -17.64
N TYR A 119 12.21 -5.41 -18.27
CA TYR A 119 13.18 -4.72 -19.12
C TYR A 119 12.48 -4.05 -20.31
N THR A 120 11.72 -4.83 -21.08
CA THR A 120 10.98 -4.31 -22.24
C THR A 120 9.78 -3.48 -21.81
N LEU A 121 9.08 -3.87 -20.73
CA LEU A 121 7.84 -3.22 -20.32
C LEU A 121 8.04 -1.92 -19.53
N GLN A 122 9.12 -1.79 -18.76
CA GLN A 122 9.31 -0.67 -17.83
C GLN A 122 10.63 0.06 -18.09
N PHE A 123 11.74 -0.67 -18.21
CA PHE A 123 13.07 -0.07 -18.31
C PHE A 123 13.26 0.70 -19.63
N VAL A 124 13.04 0.04 -20.77
CA VAL A 124 13.21 0.66 -22.10
C VAL A 124 12.28 1.89 -22.30
N PRO A 125 10.97 1.82 -22.01
CA PRO A 125 10.10 2.98 -22.13
C PRO A 125 10.50 4.13 -21.19
N THR A 126 10.94 3.83 -19.97
CA THR A 126 11.41 4.87 -19.03
C THR A 126 12.64 5.57 -19.59
N GLN A 127 13.63 4.81 -20.10
CA GLN A 127 14.82 5.38 -20.71
C GLN A 127 14.48 6.27 -21.93
N GLN A 128 13.56 5.82 -22.79
CA GLN A 128 13.10 6.60 -23.94
C GLN A 128 12.37 7.88 -23.51
N ASN A 129 11.50 7.80 -22.49
CA ASN A 129 10.78 8.96 -21.97
C ASN A 129 11.74 10.00 -21.38
N ILE A 130 12.79 9.57 -20.67
CA ILE A 130 13.84 10.47 -20.16
C ILE A 130 14.54 11.16 -21.34
N ARG A 131 14.97 10.41 -22.37
CA ARG A 131 15.62 11.00 -23.55
C ARG A 131 14.72 12.02 -24.26
N LYS A 132 13.43 11.71 -24.41
CA LYS A 132 12.46 12.59 -25.05
C LYS A 132 12.17 13.85 -24.24
N ALA A 133 11.98 13.72 -22.92
CA ALA A 133 11.60 14.85 -22.06
C ALA A 133 12.78 15.75 -21.70
N CYS A 134 13.98 15.18 -21.58
CA CYS A 134 15.16 15.87 -21.06
C CYS A 134 16.17 16.27 -22.14
N GLY A 135 15.97 15.83 -23.38
CA GLY A 135 16.95 16.00 -24.46
C GLY A 135 18.17 15.10 -24.31
N PRO A 136 19.23 15.31 -25.12
CA PRO A 136 20.49 14.61 -24.96
C PRO A 136 21.16 14.96 -23.62
N PRO A 137 21.92 14.03 -23.01
CA PRO A 137 22.81 14.37 -21.90
C PRO A 137 23.68 15.57 -22.28
N PRO A 138 23.92 16.53 -21.39
CA PRO A 138 24.90 17.57 -21.66
C PRO A 138 26.22 16.88 -21.99
N GLU A 139 26.84 17.24 -23.11
CA GLU A 139 28.17 16.74 -23.44
C GLU A 139 29.07 17.04 -22.24
N PRO A 140 29.85 16.05 -21.76
CA PRO A 140 30.79 16.30 -20.68
C PRO A 140 31.73 17.42 -21.14
N GLY A 141 31.52 18.62 -20.60
CA GLY A 141 32.45 19.72 -20.79
C GLY A 141 33.84 19.25 -20.36
N PRO A 142 34.92 19.82 -20.94
CA PRO A 142 36.29 19.39 -20.67
C PRO A 142 36.49 19.23 -19.16
N GLU A 143 36.62 17.96 -18.73
CA GLU A 143 36.70 17.59 -17.33
C GLU A 143 37.83 18.41 -16.70
N ALA A 144 37.48 19.28 -15.75
CA ALA A 144 38.48 19.87 -14.89
C ALA A 144 39.26 18.71 -14.23
N PRO A 145 40.60 18.74 -14.23
CA PRO A 145 41.43 17.63 -13.79
C PRO A 145 40.99 17.16 -12.40
N SER A 146 40.43 15.95 -12.34
CA SER A 146 39.92 15.36 -11.12
C SER A 146 41.08 15.13 -10.13
N PRO A 147 41.05 15.67 -8.91
CA PRO A 147 42.08 15.43 -7.90
C PRO A 147 42.17 13.93 -7.59
N GLY A 148 43.40 13.40 -7.61
CA GLY A 148 43.72 11.97 -7.55
C GLY A 148 42.86 11.15 -6.60
N LYS A 149 42.13 10.20 -7.17
CA LYS A 149 41.30 9.23 -6.47
C LYS A 149 42.20 8.27 -5.69
N ALA A 150 42.12 8.32 -4.36
CA ALA A 150 42.77 7.37 -3.46
C ALA A 150 42.21 5.95 -3.70
N VAL A 151 43.13 5.00 -3.88
CA VAL A 151 42.86 3.58 -4.08
C VAL A 151 42.22 3.00 -2.81
N SER A 152 40.94 2.59 -2.89
CA SER A 152 40.29 1.84 -1.82
C SER A 152 40.62 0.36 -1.95
N VAL A 153 41.08 -0.23 -0.85
CA VAL A 153 41.45 -1.64 -0.67
C VAL A 153 40.19 -2.54 -0.77
N PRO A 154 40.26 -3.72 -1.40
CA PRO A 154 39.12 -4.61 -1.58
C PRO A 154 38.63 -5.24 -0.25
N PRO A 155 37.31 -5.49 -0.10
CA PRO A 155 36.74 -6.21 1.05
C PRO A 155 36.99 -7.73 0.98
N PRO A 156 37.00 -8.43 2.13
CA PRO A 156 37.22 -9.87 2.19
C PRO A 156 36.05 -10.67 1.59
N THR A 157 36.42 -11.70 0.82
CA THR A 157 35.55 -12.71 0.23
C THR A 157 34.75 -13.46 1.31
N PRO A 158 33.41 -13.55 1.22
CA PRO A 158 32.62 -14.39 2.13
C PRO A 158 32.80 -15.88 1.83
N GLU A 159 32.91 -16.65 2.91
CA GLU A 159 33.09 -18.10 2.98
C GLU A 159 31.80 -18.85 2.58
N PRO A 160 31.87 -19.99 1.86
CA PRO A 160 30.70 -20.71 1.36
C PRO A 160 29.86 -21.35 2.49
N GLU A 161 28.59 -20.96 2.59
CA GLU A 161 27.63 -21.55 3.50
C GLU A 161 27.12 -22.91 2.98
N ALA A 162 27.03 -23.89 3.88
CA ALA A 162 26.73 -25.29 3.61
C ALA A 162 25.30 -25.53 3.03
N PRO A 163 25.08 -26.63 2.28
CA PRO A 163 23.79 -26.92 1.66
C PRO A 163 22.70 -27.29 2.69
N PRO A 164 21.43 -26.94 2.42
CA PRO A 164 20.30 -27.28 3.29
C PRO A 164 19.91 -28.78 3.19
N PRO A 165 19.30 -29.36 4.25
CA PRO A 165 18.86 -30.75 4.28
C PRO A 165 17.66 -30.99 3.35
N LYS A 166 17.68 -32.17 2.69
CA LYS A 166 16.60 -32.68 1.82
C LYS A 166 15.33 -32.93 2.64
N GLN A 167 14.23 -32.34 2.19
CA GLN A 167 12.90 -32.54 2.75
C GLN A 167 12.23 -33.75 2.09
N GLU A 168 11.88 -34.75 2.89
CA GLU A 168 11.30 -36.03 2.47
C GLU A 168 9.80 -35.85 2.17
N ALA A 169 9.39 -36.24 0.96
CA ALA A 169 8.02 -36.10 0.47
C ALA A 169 7.09 -37.13 1.13
N SER A 170 6.04 -36.66 1.81
CA SER A 170 4.97 -37.52 2.34
C SER A 170 4.05 -38.01 1.21
N ALA A 171 3.69 -39.29 1.28
CA ALA A 171 2.83 -39.99 0.33
C ALA A 171 1.39 -39.44 0.29
N PRO A 172 0.70 -39.53 -0.85
CA PRO A 172 -0.69 -39.09 -0.98
C PRO A 172 -1.68 -40.06 -0.30
N PRO A 173 -2.79 -39.55 0.28
CA PRO A 173 -3.85 -40.39 0.83
C PRO A 173 -4.70 -41.05 -0.28
N PRO A 174 -5.33 -42.20 0.01
CA PRO A 174 -6.14 -42.94 -0.96
C PRO A 174 -7.45 -42.21 -1.34
N PRO A 175 -7.98 -42.45 -2.56
CA PRO A 175 -9.23 -41.84 -3.02
C PRO A 175 -10.45 -42.37 -2.25
N SER A 176 -11.31 -41.45 -1.81
CA SER A 176 -12.60 -41.78 -1.20
C SER A 176 -13.63 -42.19 -2.27
N PRO A 177 -14.57 -43.09 -1.94
CA PRO A 177 -15.59 -43.57 -2.87
C PRO A 177 -16.62 -42.49 -3.26
N PRO A 178 -17.33 -42.65 -4.41
CA PRO A 178 -18.29 -41.68 -4.90
C PRO A 178 -19.56 -41.71 -4.06
N VAL A 179 -19.89 -40.58 -3.44
CA VAL A 179 -21.14 -40.39 -2.70
C VAL A 179 -22.25 -40.04 -3.70
N ALA A 180 -23.35 -40.78 -3.64
CA ALA A 180 -24.51 -40.60 -4.49
C ALA A 180 -25.19 -39.23 -4.25
N PRO A 181 -25.78 -38.59 -5.29
CA PRO A 181 -26.44 -37.31 -5.20
C PRO A 181 -27.81 -37.45 -4.49
N GLY A 182 -27.80 -37.26 -3.18
CA GLY A 182 -29.01 -37.05 -2.38
C GLY A 182 -29.45 -35.58 -2.45
N ALA A 183 -30.76 -35.36 -2.47
CA ALA A 183 -31.41 -34.05 -2.57
C ALA A 183 -30.77 -33.01 -1.61
N GLU A 184 -30.12 -32.01 -2.18
CA GLU A 184 -29.44 -30.93 -1.45
C GLU A 184 -30.49 -30.01 -0.81
N THR A 185 -30.74 -30.21 0.48
CA THR A 185 -31.26 -29.16 1.36
C THR A 185 -30.35 -27.94 1.20
N PRO A 186 -30.86 -26.72 0.93
CA PRO A 186 -30.01 -25.55 0.70
C PRO A 186 -29.07 -25.35 1.89
N ALA A 187 -27.78 -25.64 1.67
CA ALA A 187 -26.77 -25.54 2.70
C ALA A 187 -26.65 -24.07 3.14
N VAL A 188 -27.04 -23.80 4.39
CA VAL A 188 -26.86 -22.50 5.02
C VAL A 188 -25.37 -22.19 5.00
N ARG A 189 -24.96 -21.15 4.28
CA ARG A 189 -23.55 -20.76 4.20
C ARG A 189 -23.13 -20.13 5.53
N PRO A 190 -21.97 -20.49 6.08
CA PRO A 190 -21.49 -19.87 7.32
C PRO A 190 -21.15 -18.39 7.10
N ALA A 191 -21.23 -17.59 8.16
CA ALA A 191 -20.79 -16.20 8.14
C ALA A 191 -19.28 -16.08 7.86
N VAL A 192 -18.86 -14.93 7.31
CA VAL A 192 -17.43 -14.63 7.07
C VAL A 192 -16.62 -14.74 8.37
N PRO A 193 -15.49 -15.47 8.39
CA PRO A 193 -14.63 -15.57 9.57
C PRO A 193 -14.11 -14.21 10.03
N VAL A 194 -14.01 -14.03 11.35
CA VAL A 194 -13.56 -12.75 11.95
C VAL A 194 -12.13 -12.38 11.51
N GLU A 195 -11.29 -13.36 11.22
CA GLU A 195 -9.93 -13.17 10.71
C GLU A 195 -9.93 -12.48 9.34
N VAL A 196 -10.88 -12.84 8.47
CA VAL A 196 -11.04 -12.23 7.14
C VAL A 196 -11.46 -10.78 7.28
N VAL A 197 -12.42 -10.49 8.16
CA VAL A 197 -12.85 -9.12 8.47
C VAL A 197 -11.69 -8.30 9.05
N ARG A 198 -10.92 -8.86 9.99
CA ARG A 198 -9.73 -8.20 10.58
C ARG A 198 -8.66 -7.91 9.53
N GLN A 199 -8.44 -8.83 8.59
CA GLN A 199 -7.54 -8.61 7.45
C GLN A 199 -8.05 -7.50 6.52
N ALA A 200 -9.36 -7.50 6.21
CA ALA A 200 -9.99 -6.44 5.43
C ALA A 200 -9.84 -5.06 6.10
N VAL A 201 -10.01 -4.96 7.42
CA VAL A 201 -9.77 -3.71 8.16
C VAL A 201 -8.31 -3.25 8.05
N ARG A 202 -7.33 -4.16 8.15
CA ARG A 202 -5.91 -3.82 7.97
C ARG A 202 -5.62 -3.28 6.56
N LEU A 203 -6.13 -3.95 5.53
CA LEU A 203 -6.00 -3.52 4.14
C LEU A 203 -6.68 -2.16 3.91
N TYR A 204 -7.84 -1.94 4.50
CA TYR A 204 -8.55 -0.66 4.43
C TYR A 204 -7.71 0.48 5.01
N ARG A 205 -7.11 0.29 6.20
CA ARG A 205 -6.22 1.28 6.84
C ARG A 205 -4.97 1.59 6.02
N GLN A 206 -4.50 0.63 5.22
CA GLN A 206 -3.37 0.79 4.30
C GLN A 206 -3.77 1.50 2.99
N GLY A 207 -5.04 1.88 2.83
CA GLY A 207 -5.55 2.45 1.59
C GLY A 207 -5.66 1.43 0.44
N ALA A 208 -5.53 0.13 0.73
CA ALA A 208 -5.62 -0.96 -0.22
C ALA A 208 -7.09 -1.34 -0.52
N TYR A 209 -7.92 -0.34 -0.86
CA TYR A 209 -9.37 -0.49 -0.99
C TYR A 209 -9.79 -1.53 -2.03
N ARG A 210 -9.02 -1.69 -3.13
CA ARG A 210 -9.26 -2.73 -4.13
C ARG A 210 -9.07 -4.13 -3.57
N ASP A 211 -8.07 -4.31 -2.71
CA ASP A 211 -7.76 -5.59 -2.09
C ASP A 211 -8.80 -5.98 -1.05
N VAL A 212 -9.37 -5.00 -0.32
CA VAL A 212 -10.52 -5.24 0.58
C VAL A 212 -11.71 -5.81 -0.19
N VAL A 213 -12.09 -5.15 -1.29
CA VAL A 213 -13.23 -5.56 -2.12
C VAL A 213 -12.98 -6.96 -2.72
N ARG A 214 -11.78 -7.21 -3.24
CA ARG A 214 -11.39 -8.53 -3.76
C ARG A 214 -11.46 -9.62 -2.69
N LEU A 215 -10.84 -9.40 -1.53
CA LEU A 215 -10.80 -10.37 -0.43
C LEU A 215 -12.21 -10.77 0.02
N LEU A 216 -13.10 -9.79 0.21
CA LEU A 216 -14.46 -10.05 0.68
C LEU A 216 -15.32 -10.72 -0.40
N PHE A 217 -15.19 -10.36 -1.68
CA PHE A 217 -15.89 -11.06 -2.76
C PHE A 217 -15.40 -12.49 -2.99
N GLU A 218 -14.09 -12.74 -2.88
CA GLU A 218 -13.56 -14.10 -2.92
C GLU A 218 -14.12 -14.94 -1.77
N SER A 219 -14.25 -14.35 -0.59
CA SER A 219 -14.84 -15.00 0.58
C SER A 219 -16.32 -15.31 0.39
N GLN A 220 -17.07 -14.51 -0.39
CA GLN A 220 -18.50 -14.76 -0.66
C GLN A 220 -18.77 -16.09 -1.40
N ARG A 221 -17.74 -16.68 -2.04
CA ARG A 221 -17.87 -18.00 -2.66
C ARG A 221 -18.13 -19.10 -1.64
N THR A 222 -17.59 -18.95 -0.45
CA THR A 222 -17.63 -19.97 0.62
C THR A 222 -18.50 -19.52 1.79
N TYR A 223 -18.58 -18.22 2.04
CA TYR A 223 -19.24 -17.62 3.19
C TYR A 223 -20.36 -16.68 2.78
N GLU A 224 -21.32 -16.47 3.68
CA GLU A 224 -22.28 -15.37 3.55
C GLU A 224 -21.70 -14.09 4.15
N LEU A 225 -21.75 -12.99 3.38
CA LEU A 225 -21.26 -11.70 3.84
C LEU A 225 -22.18 -11.17 4.94
N ASP A 226 -21.58 -10.87 6.10
CA ASP A 226 -22.27 -10.24 7.23
C ASP A 226 -22.31 -8.71 7.09
N ASP A 227 -22.99 -8.05 8.02
CA ASP A 227 -23.08 -6.58 8.08
C ASP A 227 -21.70 -5.91 8.13
N SER A 228 -20.73 -6.53 8.79
CA SER A 228 -19.34 -6.05 8.86
C SER A 228 -18.68 -6.05 7.48
N ALA A 229 -18.79 -7.16 6.75
CA ALA A 229 -18.23 -7.30 5.43
C ALA A 229 -18.90 -6.34 4.43
N TYR A 230 -20.23 -6.24 4.44
CA TYR A 230 -20.94 -5.28 3.59
C TYR A 230 -20.53 -3.84 3.87
N PHE A 231 -20.39 -3.48 5.14
CA PHE A 231 -19.90 -2.15 5.53
C PHE A 231 -18.50 -1.87 5.01
N LEU A 232 -17.56 -2.82 5.13
CA LEU A 232 -16.18 -2.66 4.66
C LEU A 232 -16.09 -2.58 3.12
N VAL A 233 -16.91 -3.34 2.39
CA VAL A 233 -17.03 -3.23 0.93
C VAL A 233 -17.54 -1.83 0.55
N GLY A 234 -18.64 -1.39 1.16
CA GLY A 234 -19.21 -0.06 0.92
C GLY A 234 -18.21 1.07 1.22
N CYS A 235 -17.50 0.99 2.35
CA CYS A 235 -16.46 1.95 2.70
C CYS A 235 -15.35 1.99 1.65
N SER A 236 -14.89 0.81 1.19
CA SER A 236 -13.80 0.69 0.22
C SER A 236 -14.18 1.28 -1.13
N LEU A 237 -15.39 1.02 -1.61
CA LEU A 237 -15.90 1.57 -2.86
C LEU A 237 -16.07 3.10 -2.79
N ALA A 238 -16.66 3.61 -1.69
CA ALA A 238 -16.80 5.04 -1.48
C ALA A 238 -15.44 5.75 -1.34
N ALA A 239 -14.49 5.15 -0.61
CA ALA A 239 -13.14 5.69 -0.47
C ALA A 239 -12.42 5.77 -1.83
N ARG A 240 -12.55 4.73 -2.67
CA ARG A 240 -12.04 4.74 -4.05
C ARG A 240 -12.69 5.84 -4.89
N TYR A 241 -14.01 6.00 -4.82
CA TYR A 241 -14.71 7.06 -5.55
C TYR A 241 -14.14 8.44 -5.22
N PHE A 242 -13.92 8.75 -3.94
CA PHE A 242 -13.35 10.03 -3.54
C PHE A 242 -11.85 10.14 -3.88
N TRP A 243 -11.10 9.05 -3.78
CA TRP A 243 -9.68 9.01 -4.13
C TRP A 243 -9.44 9.22 -5.63
N GLU A 244 -10.29 8.64 -6.48
CA GLU A 244 -10.24 8.76 -7.94
C GLU A 244 -10.83 10.11 -8.45
N GLY A 245 -11.05 11.08 -7.54
CA GLY A 245 -11.53 12.43 -7.89
C GLY A 245 -12.97 12.46 -8.37
N GLN A 246 -13.84 11.61 -7.81
CA GLN A 246 -15.28 11.57 -8.08
C GLN A 246 -15.65 11.22 -9.54
N ARG A 247 -14.72 10.61 -10.29
CA ARG A 247 -14.89 10.33 -11.72
C ARG A 247 -15.90 9.22 -12.01
N ASP A 248 -15.88 8.13 -11.24
CA ASP A 248 -16.74 6.98 -11.48
C ASP A 248 -17.94 6.96 -10.51
N ARG A 249 -19.07 7.51 -10.96
CA ARG A 249 -20.31 7.51 -10.17
C ARG A 249 -20.84 6.11 -9.86
N ARG A 250 -20.44 5.07 -10.63
CA ARG A 250 -20.87 3.69 -10.38
C ARG A 250 -20.34 3.19 -9.04
N LEU A 251 -19.08 3.51 -8.69
CA LEU A 251 -18.50 3.16 -7.40
C LEU A 251 -19.30 3.72 -6.22
N LEU A 252 -19.77 4.98 -6.33
CA LEU A 252 -20.59 5.59 -5.29
C LEU A 252 -21.97 4.93 -5.19
N GLN A 253 -22.57 4.58 -6.32
CA GLN A 253 -23.88 3.92 -6.35
C GLN A 253 -23.80 2.50 -5.78
N GLU A 254 -22.78 1.72 -6.16
CA GLU A 254 -22.53 0.40 -5.58
C GLU A 254 -22.25 0.49 -4.08
N ALA A 255 -21.44 1.47 -3.64
CA ALA A 255 -21.19 1.69 -2.22
C ALA A 255 -22.49 1.90 -1.43
N ARG A 256 -23.43 2.70 -1.96
CA ARG A 256 -24.76 2.91 -1.36
C ARG A 256 -25.56 1.60 -1.30
N THR A 257 -25.57 0.82 -2.37
CA THR A 257 -26.22 -0.50 -2.38
C THR A 257 -25.68 -1.41 -1.27
N TYR A 258 -24.36 -1.44 -1.06
CA TYR A 258 -23.78 -2.21 0.03
C TYR A 258 -24.13 -1.65 1.41
N PHE A 259 -24.10 -0.33 1.58
CA PHE A 259 -24.50 0.31 2.84
C PHE A 259 -25.97 0.08 3.20
N GLN A 260 -26.85 -0.03 2.22
CA GLN A 260 -28.27 -0.35 2.46
C GLN A 260 -28.47 -1.78 2.96
N ARG A 261 -27.55 -2.71 2.65
CA ARG A 261 -27.60 -4.08 3.18
C ARG A 261 -27.17 -4.19 4.63
N VAL A 262 -26.46 -3.18 5.16
CA VAL A 262 -25.98 -3.16 6.54
C VAL A 262 -27.13 -2.83 7.48
N GLN A 263 -27.61 -3.82 8.22
CA GLN A 263 -28.68 -3.60 9.20
C GLN A 263 -28.12 -3.01 10.49
N THR A 264 -27.17 -3.73 11.12
CA THR A 264 -26.61 -3.39 12.42
C THR A 264 -25.11 -3.67 12.44
N LEU A 265 -24.30 -2.62 12.62
CA LEU A 265 -22.86 -2.80 12.79
C LEU A 265 -22.57 -3.44 14.15
N PRO A 266 -21.63 -4.40 14.25
CA PRO A 266 -21.22 -4.92 15.54
C PRO A 266 -20.57 -3.81 16.39
N PRO A 267 -20.75 -3.81 17.73
CA PRO A 267 -20.26 -2.75 18.61
C PRO A 267 -18.75 -2.50 18.49
N SER A 268 -17.97 -3.56 18.30
CA SER A 268 -16.53 -3.50 18.10
C SER A 268 -16.15 -2.70 16.84
N LEU A 269 -16.94 -2.83 15.76
CA LEU A 269 -16.72 -2.07 14.54
C LEU A 269 -17.23 -0.64 14.70
N GLN A 270 -18.40 -0.43 15.31
CA GLN A 270 -18.94 0.91 15.59
C GLN A 270 -17.95 1.79 16.35
N ALA A 271 -17.28 1.24 17.37
CA ALA A 271 -16.30 1.96 18.17
C ALA A 271 -15.12 2.49 17.33
N VAL A 272 -14.73 1.76 16.27
CA VAL A 272 -13.58 2.14 15.43
C VAL A 272 -13.98 2.90 14.16
N VAL A 273 -15.26 2.98 13.80
CA VAL A 273 -15.71 3.69 12.58
C VAL A 273 -15.21 5.13 12.50
N PRO A 274 -15.27 5.96 13.56
CA PRO A 274 -14.82 7.35 13.48
C PRO A 274 -13.35 7.50 13.10
N ASP A 275 -12.50 6.57 13.55
CA ASP A 275 -11.06 6.57 13.29
C ASP A 275 -10.71 5.84 12.00
N LEU A 276 -11.50 4.83 11.64
CA LEU A 276 -11.28 4.02 10.46
C LEU A 276 -11.71 4.75 9.19
N VAL A 277 -12.84 5.47 9.21
CA VAL A 277 -13.53 5.92 8.01
C VAL A 277 -13.51 7.45 7.92
N SER A 278 -13.12 7.98 6.76
CA SER A 278 -13.10 9.43 6.56
C SER A 278 -14.50 10.07 6.72
N PRO A 279 -14.60 11.35 7.14
CA PRO A 279 -15.88 12.03 7.30
C PRO A 279 -16.76 11.99 6.04
N LYS A 280 -16.15 12.04 4.84
CA LYS A 280 -16.86 11.97 3.56
C LYS A 280 -17.52 10.61 3.33
N VAL A 281 -16.82 9.52 3.61
CA VAL A 281 -17.37 8.16 3.45
C VAL A 281 -18.46 7.90 4.49
N ARG A 282 -18.28 8.37 5.73
CA ARG A 282 -19.30 8.30 6.78
C ARG A 282 -20.59 9.03 6.38
N ALA A 283 -20.47 10.21 5.78
CA ALA A 283 -21.65 10.94 5.27
C ALA A 283 -22.42 10.15 4.20
N VAL A 284 -21.72 9.41 3.32
CA VAL A 284 -22.38 8.53 2.33
C VAL A 284 -23.11 7.37 3.01
N TYR A 285 -22.49 6.74 4.01
CA TYR A 285 -23.10 5.67 4.79
C TYR A 285 -24.37 6.14 5.52
N GLU A 286 -24.30 7.27 6.22
CA GLU A 286 -25.45 7.85 6.93
C GLU A 286 -26.58 8.23 5.97
N ALA A 287 -26.26 8.83 4.82
CA ALA A 287 -27.25 9.16 3.80
C ALA A 287 -27.95 7.90 3.27
N ALA A 288 -27.19 6.85 2.96
CA ALA A 288 -27.74 5.59 2.48
C ALA A 288 -28.70 4.94 3.49
N ARG A 289 -28.39 5.04 4.79
CA ARG A 289 -29.27 4.53 5.87
C ARG A 289 -30.56 5.31 6.04
N ARG A 290 -30.58 6.62 5.76
CA ARG A 290 -31.81 7.43 5.83
C ARG A 290 -32.77 7.02 4.73
N THR A 291 -32.28 6.86 3.50
CA THR A 291 -33.10 6.47 2.34
C THR A 291 -33.68 5.06 2.45
N GLY A 292 -33.00 4.14 3.16
CA GLY A 292 -33.51 2.77 3.35
C GLY A 292 -34.62 2.63 4.41
N ARG A 293 -35.04 3.70 5.08
CA ARG A 293 -36.10 3.68 6.11
C ARG A 293 -37.44 4.27 5.64
N GLU A 294 -37.47 4.81 4.42
CA GLU A 294 -38.68 5.31 3.75
C GLU A 294 -39.34 4.18 2.97
#